data_AF-A0A9E2BFG5-F1
#
_entry.id   AF-A0A9E2BFG5-F1
#
_cell.length_a   1.000
_cell.length_b   1.000
_cell.length_c   1.000
_cell.angle_alpha   90.00
_cell.angle_beta   90.00
_cell.angle_gamma   90.00
#
_symmetry.space_group_name_H-M   'P 1'
#
loop_
_entity.id
_entity.type
_entity.pdbx_description
1 polymer ?
#
loop_
_entity_poly.entity_id
_entity_poly.type
_entity_poly.pdbx_seq_one_letter_code
_entity_poly.pdbx_strand_id
1 'polypeptide(L)'
;VQRVATVFDDNGTGVKGDLAAVVKAILLDDEARSPADSEEDGKVVEPVIRLIALWRAFDATARDGRFDFPLLGIVTGQGPLQARSVFNFFQPGYAPPGEIKDQDLVAPEMEIVDELQVAFRYNVFTLAIIFWNSEVLSPLLEEYAIDIDVGDEIAVAGDVDALIDAVADKLLGGAISAELRTEATTMANLHPDTQPAQRALEVIHTIANSPEFATLR
;
A
#
# COMPACT_ATOMS: atom_id res chain seq x y z
N VAL A 1 13.68 -19.13 11.93
CA VAL A 1 13.03 -20.44 11.59
C VAL A 1 13.08 -21.48 12.72
N GLN A 2 14.22 -21.72 13.39
CA GLN A 2 14.34 -22.80 14.40
C GLN A 2 13.32 -22.71 15.56
N ARG A 3 13.05 -21.51 16.11
CA ARG A 3 12.09 -21.31 17.22
C ARG A 3 10.70 -21.86 16.90
N VAL A 4 10.17 -21.51 15.72
CA VAL A 4 8.87 -21.97 15.24
C VAL A 4 8.88 -23.47 14.90
N ALA A 5 9.97 -23.97 14.30
CA ALA A 5 10.11 -25.39 13.99
C ALA A 5 10.06 -26.27 15.24
N THR A 6 10.68 -25.83 16.34
CA THR A 6 10.61 -26.54 17.63
C THR A 6 9.18 -26.61 18.16
N VAL A 7 8.37 -25.55 18.01
CA VAL A 7 6.95 -25.56 18.40
C VAL A 7 6.11 -26.48 17.52
N PHE A 8 6.44 -26.60 16.23
CA PHE A 8 5.80 -27.58 15.37
C PHE A 8 6.10 -29.01 15.82
N ASP A 9 7.34 -29.29 16.22
CA ASP A 9 7.74 -30.61 16.71
C ASP A 9 7.11 -30.95 18.06
N ASP A 10 6.94 -29.96 18.95
CA ASP A 10 6.26 -30.09 20.24
C ASP A 10 5.66 -28.75 20.68
N ASN A 11 4.34 -28.70 20.83
CA ASN A 11 3.61 -27.52 21.30
C ASN A 11 3.76 -27.20 22.81
N GLY A 12 4.66 -27.89 23.51
CA GLY A 12 4.83 -27.80 24.97
C GLY A 12 3.95 -28.76 25.76
N THR A 13 3.17 -29.59 25.07
CA THR A 13 2.34 -30.67 25.65
C THR A 13 2.63 -32.04 25.03
N GLY A 14 3.69 -32.16 24.23
CA GLY A 14 4.08 -33.37 23.53
C GLY A 14 3.30 -33.62 22.23
N VAL A 15 2.52 -32.64 21.77
CA VAL A 15 1.73 -32.77 20.53
C VAL A 15 2.49 -32.12 19.38
N LYS A 16 2.81 -32.95 18.39
CA LYS A 16 3.43 -32.53 17.13
C LYS A 16 2.37 -32.04 16.13
N GLY A 17 2.66 -30.92 15.45
CA GLY A 17 1.84 -30.39 14.36
C GLY A 17 0.64 -29.56 14.79
N ASP A 18 0.64 -29.03 16.02
CA ASP A 18 -0.40 -28.10 16.48
C ASP A 18 -0.26 -26.75 15.77
N LEU A 19 -1.09 -26.52 14.75
CA LEU A 19 -1.07 -25.29 13.95
C LEU A 19 -1.46 -24.06 14.77
N ALA A 20 -2.29 -24.20 15.81
CA ALA A 20 -2.64 -23.06 16.65
C ALA A 20 -1.43 -22.60 17.47
N ALA A 21 -0.65 -23.55 18.00
CA ALA A 21 0.60 -23.27 18.68
C ALA A 21 1.65 -22.67 17.74
N VAL A 22 1.77 -23.19 16.52
CA VAL A 22 2.71 -22.70 15.50
C VAL A 22 2.36 -21.27 15.07
N VAL A 23 1.10 -20.98 14.75
CA VAL A 23 0.65 -19.64 14.38
C VAL A 23 0.89 -18.66 15.53
N LYS A 24 0.57 -19.06 16.77
CA LYS A 24 0.86 -18.25 17.96
C LYS A 24 2.36 -17.98 18.10
N ALA A 25 3.21 -18.98 17.90
CA ALA A 25 4.65 -18.82 17.98
C ALA A 25 5.18 -17.86 16.91
N ILE A 26 4.65 -17.91 15.67
CA ILE A 26 5.01 -16.97 14.61
C ILE A 26 4.59 -15.53 14.98
N LEU A 27 3.34 -15.33 15.37
CA LEU A 27 2.78 -14.00 15.64
C LEU A 27 3.31 -13.35 16.93
N LEU A 28 3.81 -14.17 17.86
CA LEU A 28 4.39 -13.71 19.12
C LEU A 28 5.91 -13.78 19.14
N ASP A 29 6.54 -14.16 18.04
CA ASP A 29 7.99 -14.18 17.94
C ASP A 29 8.54 -12.74 18.08
N ASP A 30 9.65 -12.58 18.81
CA ASP A 30 10.27 -11.27 19.02
C ASP A 30 10.63 -10.59 17.69
N GLU A 31 11.02 -11.37 16.68
CA GLU A 31 11.32 -10.90 15.31
C GLU A 31 10.07 -10.37 14.60
N ALA A 32 8.88 -10.90 14.92
CA ALA A 32 7.61 -10.45 14.34
C ALA A 32 6.96 -9.28 15.10
N ARG A 33 7.40 -9.01 16.35
CA ARG A 33 6.79 -8.02 17.24
C ARG A 33 7.65 -6.79 17.49
N SER A 34 8.95 -6.89 17.25
CA SER A 34 9.87 -5.77 17.45
C SER A 34 9.98 -5.03 16.12
N PRO A 35 9.59 -3.74 16.05
CA PRO A 35 9.93 -2.93 14.89
C PRO A 35 11.46 -2.93 14.82
N ALA A 36 11.98 -3.37 13.69
CA ALA A 36 13.40 -3.51 13.53
C ALA A 36 13.94 -2.10 13.18
N ASP A 37 14.90 -1.63 13.99
CA ASP A 37 15.41 -0.25 13.96
C ASP A 37 16.52 -0.05 12.89
N SER A 38 16.71 -1.01 11.97
CA SER A 38 17.73 -0.94 10.92
C SER A 38 17.23 -0.20 9.68
N GLU A 39 18.13 0.52 9.01
CA GLU A 39 17.88 1.06 7.67
C GLU A 39 17.68 -0.03 6.61
N GLU A 40 18.07 -1.27 6.93
CA GLU A 40 17.96 -2.46 6.08
C GLU A 40 16.60 -3.18 6.22
N ASP A 41 15.77 -2.74 7.17
CA ASP A 41 14.50 -3.40 7.48
C ASP A 41 13.35 -2.90 6.60
N GLY A 42 12.49 -3.85 6.24
CA GLY A 42 11.31 -3.60 5.45
C GLY A 42 11.41 -4.12 4.01
N LYS A 43 10.36 -3.85 3.23
CA LYS A 43 10.31 -4.24 1.83
C LYS A 43 9.49 -3.27 1.00
N VAL A 44 9.78 -3.24 -0.30
CA VAL A 44 8.93 -2.54 -1.26
C VAL A 44 7.60 -3.28 -1.39
N VAL A 45 6.49 -2.54 -1.35
CA VAL A 45 5.16 -3.11 -1.52
C VAL A 45 4.89 -3.33 -3.00
N GLU A 46 4.45 -4.55 -3.32
CA GLU A 46 4.03 -4.93 -4.66
C GLU A 46 2.98 -3.95 -5.22
N PRO A 47 3.07 -3.51 -6.49
CA PRO A 47 2.17 -2.52 -7.05
C PRO A 47 0.68 -2.87 -6.94
N VAL A 48 0.30 -4.13 -7.16
CA VAL A 48 -1.10 -4.55 -7.03
C VAL A 48 -1.57 -4.51 -5.57
N ILE A 49 -0.68 -4.83 -4.63
CA ILE A 49 -0.99 -4.82 -3.20
C ILE A 49 -1.15 -3.38 -2.71
N ARG A 50 -0.39 -2.41 -3.23
CA ARG A 50 -0.59 -0.99 -2.90
C ARG A 50 -1.96 -0.47 -3.32
N LEU A 51 -2.42 -0.84 -4.52
CA LEU A 51 -3.77 -0.49 -4.98
C LEU A 51 -4.84 -1.13 -4.09
N ILE A 52 -4.67 -2.40 -3.73
CA ILE A 52 -5.59 -3.10 -2.82
C ILE A 52 -5.57 -2.49 -1.42
N ALA A 53 -4.40 -2.10 -0.90
CA ALA A 53 -4.26 -1.44 0.39
C ALA A 53 -5.01 -0.10 0.41
N LEU A 54 -4.87 0.71 -0.64
CA LEU A 54 -5.66 1.94 -0.83
C LEU A 54 -7.16 1.65 -0.79
N TRP A 55 -7.62 0.66 -1.58
CA TRP A 55 -9.04 0.31 -1.61
C TRP A 55 -9.58 -0.20 -0.28
N ARG A 56 -8.77 -0.94 0.48
CA ARG A 56 -9.15 -1.42 1.81
C ARG A 56 -9.15 -0.31 2.86
N ALA A 57 -8.27 0.67 2.73
CA ALA A 57 -8.17 1.80 3.66
C ALA A 57 -9.38 2.75 3.58
N PHE A 58 -10.02 2.80 2.42
CA PHE A 58 -11.16 3.69 2.14
C PHE A 58 -12.39 2.92 1.64
N ASP A 59 -12.59 1.68 2.12
CA ASP A 59 -13.81 0.88 1.87
C ASP A 59 -14.34 0.93 0.43
N ALA A 60 -13.45 0.73 -0.53
CA ALA A 60 -13.76 0.97 -1.94
C ALA A 60 -14.93 0.10 -2.43
N THR A 61 -15.80 0.69 -3.25
CA THR A 61 -17.01 0.05 -3.77
C THR A 61 -17.05 0.17 -5.29
N ALA A 62 -17.22 -0.97 -5.98
CA ALA A 62 -17.47 -1.01 -7.41
C ALA A 62 -18.97 -0.92 -7.70
N ARG A 63 -19.38 -0.01 -8.60
CA ARG A 63 -20.80 0.26 -8.89
C ARG A 63 -21.55 -0.92 -9.50
N ASP A 64 -20.88 -1.72 -10.31
CA ASP A 64 -21.42 -2.93 -10.93
C ASP A 64 -21.15 -4.20 -10.09
N GLY A 65 -20.55 -4.03 -8.90
CA GLY A 65 -20.11 -5.11 -8.01
C GLY A 65 -18.85 -5.85 -8.48
N ARG A 66 -18.17 -5.38 -9.52
CA ARG A 66 -16.96 -5.99 -10.07
C ARG A 66 -15.79 -5.03 -9.91
N PHE A 67 -14.74 -5.48 -9.22
CA PHE A 67 -13.46 -4.77 -9.17
C PHE A 67 -12.67 -5.00 -10.47
N ASP A 68 -13.23 -4.51 -11.59
CA ASP A 68 -12.60 -4.58 -12.90
C ASP A 68 -11.69 -3.37 -13.09
N PHE A 69 -10.38 -3.59 -13.01
CA PHE A 69 -9.39 -2.56 -13.24
C PHE A 69 -8.73 -2.79 -14.62
N PRO A 70 -8.99 -1.91 -15.61
CA PRO A 70 -8.46 -2.10 -16.95
C PRO A 70 -6.93 -2.19 -16.96
N LEU A 71 -6.40 -3.12 -17.76
CA LEU A 71 -4.97 -3.28 -18.00
C LEU A 71 -4.14 -3.54 -16.73
N LEU A 72 -4.74 -4.13 -15.68
CA LEU A 72 -4.10 -4.39 -14.38
C LEU A 72 -2.68 -4.98 -14.52
N GLY A 73 -2.51 -6.00 -15.36
CA GLY A 73 -1.21 -6.64 -15.57
C GLY A 73 -0.14 -5.75 -16.22
N ILE A 74 -0.54 -4.72 -16.98
CA ILE A 74 0.37 -3.74 -17.58
C ILE A 74 0.74 -2.66 -16.56
N VAL A 75 -0.27 -2.13 -15.87
CA VAL A 75 -0.11 -0.97 -14.98
C VAL A 75 0.46 -1.31 -13.59
N THR A 76 0.47 -2.59 -13.22
CA THR A 76 1.06 -3.07 -11.96
C THR A 76 2.21 -4.06 -12.19
N GLY A 77 2.42 -4.51 -13.44
CA GLY A 77 3.29 -5.65 -13.74
C GLY A 77 2.74 -7.00 -13.25
N GLN A 78 1.53 -7.03 -12.66
CA GLN A 78 0.96 -8.19 -11.98
C GLN A 78 -0.48 -8.44 -12.43
N GLY A 79 -0.68 -9.46 -13.26
CA GLY A 79 -2.00 -9.88 -13.74
C GLY A 79 -2.41 -11.24 -13.18
N PRO A 80 -3.69 -11.43 -12.81
CA PRO A 80 -4.19 -12.75 -12.41
C PRO A 80 -3.86 -13.83 -13.45
N LEU A 81 -3.24 -14.93 -13.02
CA LEU A 81 -2.78 -16.04 -13.87
C LEU A 81 -1.72 -15.65 -14.93
N GLN A 82 -1.04 -14.50 -14.77
CA GLN A 82 -0.02 -14.01 -15.71
C GLN A 82 1.42 -14.06 -15.15
N ALA A 83 1.65 -14.72 -14.02
CA ALA A 83 3.00 -14.94 -13.52
C ALA A 83 3.81 -15.77 -14.54
N ARG A 84 5.01 -15.31 -14.88
CA ARG A 84 5.89 -15.99 -15.85
C ARG A 84 6.57 -17.24 -15.29
N SER A 85 6.45 -17.47 -13.98
CA SER A 85 7.01 -18.62 -13.27
C SER A 85 5.97 -19.23 -12.31
N VAL A 86 6.23 -20.45 -11.86
CA VAL A 86 5.45 -21.09 -10.79
C VAL A 86 5.76 -20.55 -9.39
N PHE A 87 6.78 -19.69 -9.25
CA PHE A 87 7.22 -19.17 -7.97
C PHE A 87 6.54 -17.84 -7.64
N ASN A 88 6.66 -16.83 -8.52
CA ASN A 88 5.90 -15.58 -8.44
C ASN A 88 6.13 -14.71 -9.71
N PHE A 89 5.70 -13.44 -9.66
CA PHE A 89 5.98 -12.39 -10.65
C PHE A 89 7.45 -11.92 -10.66
N PHE A 90 8.19 -12.16 -9.57
CA PHE A 90 9.59 -11.79 -9.38
C PHE A 90 10.36 -12.91 -8.65
N GLN A 91 11.69 -12.87 -8.73
CA GLN A 91 12.59 -13.85 -8.13
C GLN A 91 12.85 -13.51 -6.66
N PRO A 92 12.74 -14.48 -5.73
CA PRO A 92 12.98 -14.25 -4.30
C PRO A 92 14.38 -13.74 -3.94
N GLY A 93 15.37 -13.93 -4.83
CA GLY A 93 16.75 -13.49 -4.65
C GLY A 93 17.14 -12.31 -5.54
N TYR A 94 16.19 -11.62 -6.17
CA TYR A 94 16.52 -10.46 -6.98
C TYR A 94 17.06 -9.32 -6.10
N ALA A 95 18.17 -8.73 -6.54
CA ALA A 95 18.79 -7.57 -5.94
C ALA A 95 19.08 -6.54 -7.04
N PRO A 96 18.48 -5.33 -6.99
CA PRO A 96 18.78 -4.29 -7.96
C PRO A 96 20.26 -3.86 -7.83
N PRO A 97 20.91 -3.46 -8.94
CA PRO A 97 22.27 -2.92 -8.87
C PRO A 97 22.36 -1.70 -7.93
N GLY A 98 23.47 -1.58 -7.21
CA GLY A 98 23.73 -0.49 -6.27
C GLY A 98 23.69 -0.96 -4.82
N GLU A 99 23.33 -0.06 -3.91
CA GLU A 99 23.47 -0.22 -2.45
C GLU A 99 22.89 -1.53 -1.91
N ILE A 100 21.69 -1.93 -2.36
CA ILE A 100 21.04 -3.19 -1.95
C ILE A 100 21.94 -4.40 -2.26
N LYS A 101 22.43 -4.49 -3.50
CA LYS A 101 23.29 -5.61 -3.90
C LYS A 101 24.68 -5.51 -3.26
N ASP A 102 25.23 -4.31 -3.11
CA ASP A 102 26.57 -4.09 -2.53
C ASP A 102 26.62 -4.43 -1.03
N GLN A 103 25.46 -4.42 -0.36
CA GLN A 103 25.26 -4.84 1.03
C GLN A 103 24.81 -6.30 1.18
N ASP A 104 24.83 -7.10 0.11
CA ASP A 104 24.33 -8.49 0.09
C ASP A 104 22.84 -8.64 0.49
N LEU A 105 22.04 -7.58 0.31
CA LEU A 105 20.60 -7.57 0.53
C LEU A 105 19.83 -7.95 -0.74
N VAL A 106 18.53 -8.21 -0.58
CA VAL A 106 17.60 -8.52 -1.68
C VAL A 106 16.39 -7.59 -1.63
N ALA A 107 15.86 -7.25 -2.80
CA ALA A 107 14.62 -6.48 -2.94
C ALA A 107 13.78 -7.08 -4.08
N PRO A 108 13.16 -8.26 -3.86
CA PRO A 108 12.52 -9.05 -4.91
C PRO A 108 11.51 -8.25 -5.74
N GLU A 109 10.67 -7.46 -5.07
CA GLU A 109 9.63 -6.65 -5.69
C GLU A 109 10.19 -5.60 -6.68
N MET A 110 11.43 -5.15 -6.50
CA MET A 110 12.07 -4.20 -7.41
C MET A 110 12.42 -4.80 -8.79
N GLU A 111 12.29 -6.12 -8.99
CA GLU A 111 12.39 -6.72 -10.32
C GLU A 111 11.24 -6.27 -11.24
N ILE A 112 10.08 -5.97 -10.65
CA ILE A 112 8.91 -5.46 -11.38
C ILE A 112 8.68 -3.96 -11.13
N VAL A 113 9.14 -3.39 -10.01
CA VAL A 113 9.02 -1.95 -9.75
C VAL A 113 10.17 -1.19 -10.40
N ASP A 114 10.03 -0.91 -11.70
CA ASP A 114 10.93 -0.04 -12.46
C ASP A 114 10.39 1.40 -12.59
N GLU A 115 11.16 2.27 -13.26
CA GLU A 115 10.78 3.68 -13.50
C GLU A 115 9.43 3.81 -14.23
N LEU A 116 9.14 2.90 -15.16
CA LEU A 116 7.88 2.89 -15.90
C LEU A 116 6.72 2.51 -14.98
N GLN A 117 6.90 1.54 -14.08
CA GLN A 117 5.88 1.19 -13.08
C GLN A 117 5.66 2.31 -12.06
N VAL A 118 6.69 3.10 -11.72
CA VAL A 118 6.51 4.31 -10.89
C VAL A 118 5.57 5.30 -11.58
N ALA A 119 5.77 5.55 -12.87
CA ALA A 119 4.90 6.43 -13.66
C ALA A 119 3.47 5.87 -13.81
N PHE A 120 3.33 4.56 -14.07
CA PHE A 120 2.02 3.94 -14.16
C PHE A 120 1.25 4.00 -12.85
N ARG A 121 1.91 3.75 -11.72
CA ARG A 121 1.31 3.85 -10.39
C ARG A 121 0.76 5.26 -10.12
N TYR A 122 1.50 6.31 -10.46
CA TYR A 122 1.00 7.68 -10.33
C TYR A 122 -0.29 7.89 -11.13
N ASN A 123 -0.34 7.37 -12.36
CA ASN A 123 -1.53 7.43 -13.20
C ASN A 123 -2.70 6.59 -12.64
N VAL A 124 -2.40 5.40 -12.10
CA VAL A 124 -3.38 4.52 -11.44
C VAL A 124 -4.02 5.22 -10.24
N PHE A 125 -3.21 5.86 -9.39
CA PHE A 125 -3.72 6.59 -8.24
C PHE A 125 -4.45 7.88 -8.62
N THR A 126 -4.02 8.57 -9.68
CA THR A 126 -4.81 9.69 -10.25
C THR A 126 -6.19 9.21 -10.71
N LEU A 127 -6.26 8.07 -11.41
CA LEU A 127 -7.54 7.50 -11.83
C LEU A 127 -8.40 7.09 -10.63
N ALA A 128 -7.82 6.32 -9.70
CA ALA A 128 -8.54 5.68 -8.60
C ALA A 128 -8.96 6.66 -7.48
N ILE A 129 -8.18 7.73 -7.27
CA ILE A 129 -8.42 8.70 -6.19
C ILE A 129 -9.11 9.94 -6.77
N ILE A 130 -8.58 10.51 -7.86
CA ILE A 130 -9.08 11.80 -8.37
C ILE A 130 -10.25 11.60 -9.35
N PHE A 131 -10.06 10.81 -10.41
CA PHE A 131 -11.05 10.78 -11.51
C PHE A 131 -12.32 10.02 -11.15
N TRP A 132 -12.21 8.84 -10.53
CA TRP A 132 -13.39 8.06 -10.14
C TRP A 132 -14.20 8.71 -9.02
N ASN A 133 -13.61 9.58 -8.19
CA ASN A 133 -14.31 10.27 -7.11
C ASN A 133 -14.61 11.74 -7.43
N SER A 134 -14.37 12.17 -8.67
CA SER A 134 -14.69 13.53 -9.12
C SER A 134 -16.18 13.68 -9.40
N GLU A 135 -16.82 14.72 -8.85
CA GLU A 135 -18.20 15.08 -9.18
C GLU A 135 -18.42 15.36 -10.68
N VAL A 136 -17.36 15.73 -11.41
CA VAL A 136 -17.44 16.09 -12.83
C VAL A 136 -17.05 14.91 -13.73
N LEU A 137 -15.95 14.22 -13.40
CA LEU A 137 -15.41 13.17 -14.28
C LEU A 137 -16.04 11.80 -14.00
N SER A 138 -16.41 11.51 -12.76
CA SER A 138 -16.97 10.20 -12.39
C SER A 138 -18.26 9.84 -13.14
N PRO A 139 -19.21 10.77 -13.37
CA PRO A 139 -20.37 10.51 -14.23
C PRO A 139 -20.01 10.19 -15.69
N LEU A 140 -18.83 10.58 -16.17
CA LEU A 140 -18.40 10.27 -17.54
C LEU A 140 -17.79 8.87 -17.68
N LEU A 141 -17.54 8.18 -16.56
CA LEU A 141 -16.84 6.89 -16.49
C LEU A 141 -17.79 5.73 -16.09
N GLU A 142 -19.11 6.01 -16.14
CA GLU A 142 -20.28 5.48 -15.39
C GLU A 142 -20.50 3.96 -15.19
N GLU A 143 -19.68 3.06 -15.71
CA GLU A 143 -19.89 1.60 -15.53
C GLU A 143 -18.76 0.88 -14.76
N TYR A 144 -17.52 1.38 -14.81
CA TYR A 144 -16.34 0.67 -14.28
C TYR A 144 -15.63 1.41 -13.14
N ALA A 145 -16.26 2.46 -12.61
CA ALA A 145 -15.67 3.24 -11.52
C ALA A 145 -15.67 2.43 -10.21
N ILE A 146 -14.51 2.46 -9.54
CA ILE A 146 -14.33 1.92 -8.19
C ILE A 146 -14.14 3.14 -7.29
N ASP A 147 -15.22 3.55 -6.63
CA ASP A 147 -15.24 4.71 -5.75
C ASP A 147 -14.59 4.35 -4.40
N ILE A 148 -13.93 5.30 -3.76
CA ILE A 148 -13.45 5.20 -2.38
C ILE A 148 -14.33 6.03 -1.44
N ASP A 149 -14.57 5.55 -0.23
CA ASP A 149 -15.26 6.30 0.82
C ASP A 149 -14.29 7.25 1.51
N VAL A 150 -14.50 8.54 1.28
CA VAL A 150 -13.70 9.64 1.85
C VAL A 150 -14.53 10.57 2.73
N GLY A 151 -15.68 10.10 3.23
CA GLY A 151 -16.60 10.90 4.03
C GLY A 151 -15.96 11.44 5.32
N ASP A 152 -15.14 10.62 5.98
CA ASP A 152 -14.42 11.00 7.19
C ASP A 152 -13.39 12.10 6.92
N GLU A 153 -12.63 11.98 5.83
CA GLU A 153 -11.62 12.95 5.41
C GLU A 153 -12.27 14.28 5.02
N ILE A 154 -13.38 14.24 4.30
CA ILE A 154 -14.16 15.44 3.95
C ILE A 154 -14.65 16.16 5.20
N ALA A 155 -15.08 15.42 6.23
CA ALA A 155 -15.59 16.00 7.46
C ALA A 155 -14.52 16.79 8.24
N VAL A 156 -13.25 16.39 8.13
CA VAL A 156 -12.11 17.08 8.78
C VAL A 156 -11.33 18.01 7.86
N ALA A 157 -11.64 18.06 6.56
CA ALA A 157 -10.84 18.78 5.56
C ALA A 157 -10.68 20.30 5.79
N GLY A 158 -11.49 20.91 6.67
CA GLY A 158 -11.32 22.30 7.09
C GLY A 158 -10.10 22.53 8.00
N ASP A 159 -9.58 21.47 8.62
CA ASP A 159 -8.35 21.45 9.40
C ASP A 159 -7.33 20.56 8.66
N VAL A 160 -6.33 21.19 8.04
CA VAL A 160 -5.35 20.50 7.19
C VAL A 160 -4.49 19.52 7.99
N ASP A 161 -4.15 19.85 9.24
CA ASP A 161 -3.35 18.96 10.08
C ASP A 161 -4.17 17.72 10.47
N ALA A 162 -5.42 17.92 10.89
CA ALA A 162 -6.32 16.82 11.21
C ALA A 162 -6.61 15.92 9.99
N LEU A 163 -6.74 16.50 8.80
CA LEU A 163 -6.90 15.76 7.55
C LEU A 163 -5.67 14.90 7.24
N ILE A 164 -4.46 15.46 7.35
CA ILE A 164 -3.21 14.72 7.11
C ILE A 164 -3.07 13.58 8.12
N ASP A 165 -3.40 13.82 9.39
CA ASP A 165 -3.34 12.79 10.44
C ASP A 165 -4.31 11.64 10.14
N ALA A 166 -5.56 11.95 9.77
CA ALA A 166 -6.56 10.94 9.42
C ALA A 166 -6.12 10.06 8.23
N VAL A 167 -5.53 10.66 7.20
CA VAL A 167 -5.03 9.92 6.03
C VAL A 167 -3.78 9.12 6.37
N ALA A 168 -2.86 9.67 7.18
CA ALA A 168 -1.66 8.97 7.62
C ALA A 168 -1.99 7.77 8.51
N ASP A 169 -3.00 7.88 9.38
CA ASP A 169 -3.49 6.75 10.18
C ASP A 169 -3.97 5.59 9.29
N LYS A 170 -4.73 5.91 8.24
CA LYS A 170 -5.28 4.91 7.30
C LYS A 170 -4.22 4.28 6.40
N LEU A 171 -3.29 5.08 5.86
CA LEU A 171 -2.34 4.62 4.84
C LEU A 171 -0.97 4.22 5.38
N LEU A 172 -0.49 4.87 6.44
CA LEU A 172 0.88 4.72 6.95
C LEU A 172 0.92 4.09 8.35
N GLY A 173 -0.23 3.83 8.98
CA GLY A 173 -0.31 3.39 10.37
C GLY A 173 0.00 4.49 11.40
N GLY A 174 -0.16 5.77 11.00
CA GLY A 174 -0.13 6.94 11.87
C GLY A 174 1.21 7.68 11.95
N ALA A 175 2.31 7.07 11.50
CA ALA A 175 3.59 7.75 11.37
C ALA A 175 3.71 8.42 9.99
N ILE A 176 4.01 9.71 9.96
CA ILE A 176 4.28 10.48 8.74
C ILE A 176 5.53 11.34 8.94
N SER A 177 6.41 11.39 7.95
CA SER A 177 7.60 12.25 8.02
C SER A 177 7.25 13.74 8.00
N ALA A 178 8.18 14.58 8.49
CA ALA A 178 8.02 16.03 8.43
C ALA A 178 8.01 16.53 6.98
N GLU A 179 8.79 15.89 6.12
CA GLU A 179 8.90 16.17 4.70
C GLU A 179 7.56 15.87 3.99
N LEU A 180 7.00 14.67 4.18
CA LEU A 180 5.73 14.29 3.57
C LEU A 180 4.57 15.12 4.10
N ARG A 181 4.57 15.45 5.40
CA ARG A 181 3.57 16.37 5.97
C ARG A 181 3.63 17.76 5.32
N THR A 182 4.83 18.28 5.09
CA THR A 182 5.01 19.59 4.44
C THR A 182 4.48 19.57 3.00
N GLU A 183 4.77 18.49 2.26
CA GLU A 183 4.26 18.31 0.91
C GLU A 183 2.73 18.19 0.89
N ALA A 184 2.15 17.31 1.74
CA ALA A 184 0.71 17.15 1.85
C ALA A 184 -0.01 18.44 2.26
N THR A 185 0.61 19.26 3.12
CA THR A 185 0.11 20.60 3.49
C THR A 185 0.11 21.54 2.28
N THR A 186 1.18 21.51 1.48
CA THR A 186 1.29 22.32 0.26
C THR A 186 0.19 21.95 -0.73
N MET A 187 0.01 20.65 -0.97
CA MET A 187 -1.00 20.13 -1.88
C MET A 187 -2.43 20.41 -1.40
N ALA A 188 -2.72 20.25 -0.10
CA ALA A 188 -4.01 20.59 0.49
C ALA A 188 -4.40 22.07 0.26
N ASN A 189 -3.42 22.97 0.37
CA ASN A 189 -3.62 24.41 0.21
C ASN A 189 -3.80 24.88 -1.24
N LEU A 190 -3.63 23.99 -2.23
CA LEU A 190 -4.03 24.28 -3.62
C LEU A 190 -5.56 24.34 -3.77
N HIS A 191 -6.30 23.75 -2.84
CA HIS A 191 -7.76 23.74 -2.81
C HIS A 191 -8.30 24.61 -1.66
N PRO A 192 -9.24 25.54 -1.91
CA PRO A 192 -9.83 26.38 -0.86
C PRO A 192 -10.76 25.59 0.07
N ASP A 193 -11.08 26.12 1.26
CA ASP A 193 -11.94 25.44 2.25
C ASP A 193 -13.35 25.14 1.73
N THR A 194 -13.78 25.85 0.69
CA THR A 194 -15.05 25.62 0.00
C THR A 194 -15.04 24.38 -0.93
N GLN A 195 -13.89 23.70 -1.04
CA GLN A 195 -13.67 22.50 -1.85
C GLN A 195 -13.12 21.35 -0.99
N PRO A 196 -13.83 20.94 0.08
CA PRO A 196 -13.31 19.96 1.03
C PRO A 196 -13.09 18.58 0.40
N ALA A 197 -13.92 18.18 -0.57
CA ALA A 197 -13.76 16.94 -1.32
C ALA A 197 -12.46 16.91 -2.13
N GLN A 198 -12.20 17.97 -2.90
CA GLN A 198 -10.98 18.06 -3.71
C GLN A 198 -9.73 18.09 -2.83
N ARG A 199 -9.79 18.82 -1.71
CA ARG A 199 -8.70 18.85 -0.73
C ARG A 199 -8.42 17.47 -0.13
N ALA A 200 -9.46 16.77 0.31
CA ALA A 200 -9.32 15.42 0.86
C ALA A 200 -8.68 14.47 -0.15
N LEU A 201 -9.21 14.43 -1.39
CA LEU A 201 -8.67 13.59 -2.46
C LEU A 201 -7.21 13.94 -2.81
N GLU A 202 -6.84 15.21 -2.79
CA GLU A 202 -5.46 15.64 -3.07
C GLU A 202 -4.48 15.20 -1.98
N VAL A 203 -4.87 15.28 -0.70
CA VAL A 203 -4.05 14.78 0.41
C VAL A 203 -3.91 13.27 0.35
N ILE A 204 -4.99 12.54 0.09
CA ILE A 204 -4.97 11.08 -0.11
C ILE A 204 -4.04 10.72 -1.27
N HIS A 205 -4.14 11.41 -2.40
CA HIS A 205 -3.29 11.17 -3.57
C HIS A 205 -1.82 11.44 -3.29
N THR A 206 -1.51 12.53 -2.59
CA THR A 206 -0.13 12.90 -2.21
C THR A 206 0.48 11.83 -1.32
N ILE A 207 -0.20 11.43 -0.25
CA ILE A 207 0.30 10.43 0.70
C ILE A 207 0.39 9.05 0.03
N ALA A 208 -0.60 8.64 -0.77
CA ALA A 208 -0.57 7.36 -1.48
C ALA A 208 0.60 7.27 -2.48
N ASN A 209 1.01 8.38 -3.10
CA ASN A 209 2.15 8.37 -4.02
C ASN A 209 3.52 8.43 -3.33
N SER A 210 3.57 8.64 -2.02
CA SER A 210 4.81 8.76 -1.25
C SER A 210 5.65 7.47 -1.22
N PRO A 211 6.96 7.59 -0.93
CA PRO A 211 7.82 6.46 -0.58
C PRO A 211 7.39 5.74 0.70
N GLU A 212 6.84 6.47 1.68
CA GLU A 212 6.35 5.90 2.94
C GLU A 212 5.23 4.87 2.68
N PHE A 213 4.27 5.18 1.80
CA PHE A 213 3.26 4.21 1.35
C PHE A 213 3.80 3.14 0.39
N ALA A 214 5.02 3.31 -0.12
CA ALA A 214 5.66 2.34 -1.03
C ALA A 214 6.42 1.24 -0.29
N THR A 215 6.57 1.35 1.02
CA THR A 215 7.37 0.42 1.84
C THR A 215 6.55 -0.12 3.00
N LEU A 216 6.80 -1.37 3.36
CA LEU A 216 6.35 -1.95 4.63
C LEU A 216 7.54 -2.00 5.56
N ARG A 217 7.34 -1.56 6.80
CA ARG A 217 8.30 -1.63 7.90
C ARG A 217 7.68 -2.36 9.06
#